data_AF-A0A7D6VHI0-F1
#
_entry.id   AF-A0A7D6VHI0-F1
#
_cell.length_a   1.000
_cell.length_b   1.000
_cell.length_c   1.000
_cell.angle_alpha   90.00
_cell.angle_beta   90.00
_cell.angle_gamma   90.00
#
_symmetry.space_group_name_H-M   'P 1'
#
loop_
_entity.id
_entity.type
_entity.pdbx_description
1 polymer ?
#
loop_
_entity_poly.entity_id
_entity_poly.type
_entity_poly.pdbx_seq_one_letter_code
_entity_poly.pdbx_strand_id
1 'polypeptide(L)'
;MWSSAFIAGIIGVGTAPPMLVLFGRFAIAGVLLILVAVATKAVWPRGRVLGHTVIAGLLMQMVQFGAFYTAMGEHVSAAVISLVQGLSPVVIALFAGMLGETVSRIQWLGFGIGGVGVGLAVVDQSSFSLSGLLLCVVGLAGLSLGTIYQKRFTPAIDPRTGTAIHVAVSAPFAGAIALLGNDFHITDIGRFAGSLAWMVLINSMAAFLLLNTMLRYWDTTRVGRFFFAIPAVTTAMAWLVIGEPAHPLTIAGLAVGLLGLVLASRRPSAQRDSTRAALSYNHFRDPSGDNGSSRTSPTSSETGRSMRKAPVP
;
A
#
# COMPACT_ATOMS: atom_id res chain seq x y z
N MET A 1 -13.56 -0.20 -6.52
CA MET A 1 -12.14 -0.47 -6.82
C MET A 1 -11.51 -1.38 -5.76
N TRP A 2 -10.97 -0.87 -4.64
CA TRP A 2 -10.25 -1.76 -3.70
C TRP A 2 -11.21 -2.75 -3.00
N SER A 3 -12.37 -2.32 -2.50
CA SER A 3 -13.42 -3.22 -1.97
C SER A 3 -13.94 -4.23 -3.02
N SER A 4 -14.10 -3.79 -4.27
CA SER A 4 -14.51 -4.68 -5.37
C SER A 4 -13.43 -5.69 -5.79
N ALA A 5 -12.22 -5.64 -5.22
CA ALA A 5 -11.19 -6.64 -5.46
C ALA A 5 -11.41 -7.93 -4.65
N PHE A 6 -12.02 -7.84 -3.46
CA PHE A 6 -12.41 -9.03 -2.69
C PHE A 6 -13.59 -9.74 -3.38
N ILE A 7 -14.59 -8.98 -3.83
CA ILE A 7 -15.77 -9.52 -4.52
C ILE A 7 -15.38 -10.22 -5.84
N ALA A 8 -14.54 -9.57 -6.67
CA ALA A 8 -14.03 -10.21 -7.89
C ALA A 8 -13.13 -11.42 -7.58
N GLY A 9 -12.39 -11.39 -6.47
CA GLY A 9 -11.61 -12.53 -5.98
C GLY A 9 -12.50 -13.74 -5.65
N ILE A 10 -13.54 -13.55 -4.81
CA ILE A 10 -14.52 -14.59 -4.48
C ILE A 10 -15.18 -15.15 -5.74
N ILE A 11 -15.63 -14.29 -6.67
CA ILE A 11 -16.26 -14.74 -7.93
C ILE A 11 -15.28 -15.57 -8.77
N GLY A 12 -14.01 -15.15 -8.87
CA GLY A 12 -12.98 -15.92 -9.58
C GLY A 12 -12.69 -17.26 -8.93
N VAL A 13 -12.47 -17.28 -7.62
CA VAL A 13 -12.17 -18.50 -6.83
C VAL A 13 -13.35 -19.47 -6.82
N GLY A 14 -14.58 -18.97 -6.83
CA GLY A 14 -15.80 -19.78 -7.01
C GLY A 14 -15.97 -20.36 -8.43
N THR A 15 -15.05 -20.11 -9.36
CA THR A 15 -15.07 -20.64 -10.72
C THR A 15 -13.84 -21.44 -11.13
N ALA A 16 -12.71 -21.25 -10.45
CA ALA A 16 -11.44 -21.91 -10.74
C ALA A 16 -10.49 -21.88 -9.53
N PRO A 17 -9.50 -22.79 -9.44
CA PRO A 17 -8.58 -22.86 -8.31
C PRO A 17 -7.87 -21.53 -7.98
N PRO A 18 -7.70 -21.15 -6.69
CA PRO A 18 -7.11 -19.88 -6.27
C PRO A 18 -5.84 -19.45 -7.01
N MET A 19 -4.92 -20.39 -7.22
CA MET A 19 -3.62 -20.14 -7.85
C MET A 19 -3.71 -19.96 -9.37
N LEU A 20 -4.71 -20.57 -10.02
CA LEU A 20 -5.00 -20.35 -11.45
C LEU A 20 -5.60 -18.95 -11.68
N VAL A 21 -6.51 -18.51 -10.80
CA VAL A 21 -7.07 -17.14 -10.81
C VAL A 21 -5.94 -16.11 -10.64
N LEU A 22 -5.03 -16.34 -9.68
CA LEU A 22 -3.86 -15.47 -9.47
C LEU A 22 -2.85 -15.51 -10.61
N PHE A 23 -2.57 -16.68 -11.18
CA PHE A 23 -1.71 -16.81 -12.35
C PHE A 23 -2.23 -15.96 -13.52
N GLY A 24 -3.49 -16.13 -13.89
CA GLY A 24 -4.12 -15.32 -14.94
C GLY A 24 -4.09 -13.82 -14.63
N ARG A 25 -4.44 -13.44 -13.39
CA ARG A 25 -4.46 -12.03 -12.95
C ARG A 25 -3.07 -11.40 -13.03
N PHE A 26 -2.05 -12.08 -12.53
CA PHE A 26 -0.68 -11.58 -12.47
C PHE A 26 0.04 -11.64 -13.82
N ALA A 27 -0.21 -12.65 -14.65
CA ALA A 27 0.36 -12.71 -16.00
C ALA A 27 -0.17 -11.54 -16.86
N ILE A 28 -1.49 -11.37 -16.95
CA ILE A 28 -2.10 -10.33 -17.79
C ILE A 28 -1.79 -8.94 -17.22
N ALA A 29 -2.00 -8.70 -15.92
CA ALA A 29 -1.69 -7.39 -15.32
C ALA A 29 -0.19 -7.07 -15.33
N GLY A 30 0.68 -8.08 -15.18
CA GLY A 30 2.13 -7.93 -15.27
C GLY A 30 2.56 -7.43 -16.65
N VAL A 31 2.10 -8.10 -17.72
CA VAL A 31 2.36 -7.67 -19.11
C VAL A 31 1.84 -6.25 -19.37
N LEU A 32 0.60 -5.93 -18.99
CA LEU A 32 0.02 -4.61 -19.22
C LEU A 32 0.74 -3.50 -18.41
N LEU A 33 1.15 -3.76 -17.17
CA LEU A 33 1.93 -2.80 -16.37
C LEU A 33 3.36 -2.63 -16.89
N ILE A 34 3.99 -3.69 -17.41
CA ILE A 34 5.28 -3.59 -18.11
C ILE A 34 5.14 -2.71 -19.36
N LEU A 35 4.11 -2.94 -20.19
CA LEU A 35 3.86 -2.13 -21.39
C LEU A 35 3.62 -0.65 -21.05
N VAL A 36 2.84 -0.35 -20.00
CA VAL A 36 2.64 1.04 -19.52
C VAL A 36 3.95 1.64 -18.98
N ALA A 37 4.77 0.88 -18.27
CA ALA A 37 6.07 1.35 -17.76
C ALA A 37 7.07 1.64 -18.91
N VAL A 38 7.09 0.80 -19.96
CA VAL A 38 7.91 1.04 -21.16
C VAL A 38 7.39 2.25 -21.94
N ALA A 39 6.09 2.32 -22.24
CA ALA A 39 5.48 3.41 -23.01
C ALA A 39 5.64 4.78 -22.31
N THR A 40 5.53 4.81 -20.97
CA THR A 40 5.74 6.03 -20.18
C THR A 40 7.21 6.29 -19.80
N LYS A 41 8.16 5.55 -20.42
CA LYS A 41 9.62 5.68 -20.26
C LYS A 41 10.07 5.69 -18.78
N ALA A 42 9.49 4.79 -17.98
CA ALA A 42 9.74 4.69 -16.55
C ALA A 42 11.16 4.19 -16.24
N VAL A 43 11.69 4.56 -15.06
CA VAL A 43 13.06 4.19 -14.67
C VAL A 43 13.06 2.79 -14.06
N TRP A 44 13.81 1.87 -14.68
CA TRP A 44 13.89 0.47 -14.26
C TRP A 44 15.01 0.24 -13.25
N PRO A 45 14.76 -0.47 -12.13
CA PRO A 45 15.81 -0.85 -11.18
C PRO A 45 16.79 -1.84 -11.82
N ARG A 46 18.06 -1.80 -11.37
CA ARG A 46 19.14 -2.65 -11.87
C ARG A 46 20.00 -3.18 -10.72
N GLY A 47 20.76 -4.25 -10.97
CA GLY A 47 21.66 -4.85 -9.98
C GLY A 47 20.93 -5.27 -8.69
N ARG A 48 21.54 -5.00 -7.53
CA ARG A 48 20.97 -5.37 -6.22
C ARG A 48 19.56 -4.80 -5.97
N VAL A 49 19.26 -3.61 -6.49
CA VAL A 49 17.93 -2.98 -6.33
C VAL A 49 16.83 -3.83 -6.96
N LEU A 50 17.09 -4.41 -8.14
CA LEU A 50 16.15 -5.31 -8.81
C LEU A 50 15.89 -6.58 -7.97
N GLY A 51 16.93 -7.19 -7.40
CA GLY A 51 16.78 -8.34 -6.50
C GLY A 51 15.93 -8.02 -5.27
N HIS A 52 16.15 -6.87 -4.63
CA HIS A 52 15.31 -6.42 -3.51
C HIS A 52 13.87 -6.10 -3.94
N THR A 53 13.67 -5.59 -5.16
CA THR A 53 12.32 -5.35 -5.74
C THR A 53 11.57 -6.66 -5.98
N VAL A 54 12.26 -7.71 -6.44
CA VAL A 54 11.67 -9.05 -6.60
C VAL A 54 11.23 -9.63 -5.25
N ILE A 55 12.07 -9.53 -4.22
CA ILE A 55 11.73 -10.02 -2.87
C ILE A 55 10.55 -9.24 -2.27
N ALA A 56 10.55 -7.91 -2.37
CA ALA A 56 9.40 -7.09 -1.96
C ALA A 56 8.13 -7.46 -2.74
N GLY A 57 8.26 -7.70 -4.04
CA GLY A 57 7.18 -8.12 -4.92
C GLY A 57 6.54 -9.44 -4.53
N LEU A 58 7.34 -10.48 -4.31
CA LEU A 58 6.85 -11.78 -3.88
C LEU A 58 6.14 -11.71 -2.52
N LEU A 59 6.63 -10.89 -1.58
CA LEU A 59 5.96 -10.67 -0.30
C LEU A 59 4.61 -9.91 -0.47
N MET A 60 4.61 -8.81 -1.23
CA MET A 60 3.44 -7.93 -1.40
C MET A 60 2.40 -8.42 -2.42
N GLN A 61 2.71 -9.42 -3.24
CA GLN A 61 1.77 -9.95 -4.24
C GLN A 61 1.57 -11.46 -4.06
N MET A 62 2.62 -12.27 -4.17
CA MET A 62 2.49 -13.73 -4.08
C MET A 62 2.09 -14.20 -2.68
N VAL A 63 2.79 -13.79 -1.62
CA VAL A 63 2.44 -14.20 -0.23
C VAL A 63 1.12 -13.56 0.19
N GLN A 64 0.93 -12.25 -0.05
CA GLN A 64 -0.32 -11.55 0.28
C GLN A 64 -1.54 -12.20 -0.39
N PHE A 65 -1.62 -12.12 -1.73
CA PHE A 65 -2.82 -12.56 -2.43
C PHE A 65 -2.91 -14.07 -2.55
N GLY A 66 -1.79 -14.80 -2.58
CA GLY A 66 -1.78 -16.27 -2.50
C GLY A 66 -2.53 -16.75 -1.27
N ALA A 67 -2.13 -16.29 -0.08
CA ALA A 67 -2.78 -16.70 1.15
C ALA A 67 -4.24 -16.20 1.23
N PHE A 68 -4.52 -14.95 0.83
CA PHE A 68 -5.90 -14.45 0.80
C PHE A 68 -6.81 -15.19 -0.19
N TYR A 69 -6.35 -15.60 -1.37
CA TYR A 69 -7.19 -16.31 -2.35
C TYR A 69 -7.35 -17.78 -1.96
N THR A 70 -6.36 -18.41 -1.31
CA THR A 70 -6.58 -19.72 -0.67
C THR A 70 -7.61 -19.62 0.47
N ALA A 71 -7.58 -18.55 1.28
CA ALA A 71 -8.60 -18.31 2.31
C ALA A 71 -10.02 -18.10 1.71
N MET A 72 -10.13 -17.45 0.55
CA MET A 72 -11.39 -17.39 -0.22
C MET A 72 -11.85 -18.79 -0.67
N GLY A 73 -10.91 -19.68 -1.01
CA GLY A 73 -11.18 -21.08 -1.34
C GLY A 73 -11.63 -21.91 -0.13
N GLU A 74 -11.12 -21.59 1.06
CA GLU A 74 -11.61 -22.09 2.36
C GLU A 74 -12.87 -21.35 2.87
N HIS A 75 -13.63 -20.71 1.98
CA HIS A 75 -14.88 -20.01 2.26
C HIS A 75 -14.82 -18.85 3.28
N VAL A 76 -13.65 -18.30 3.56
CA VAL A 76 -13.52 -17.12 4.45
C VAL A 76 -14.12 -15.88 3.77
N SER A 77 -15.05 -15.22 4.46
CA SER A 77 -15.83 -14.10 3.91
C SER A 77 -14.99 -12.95 3.35
N ALA A 78 -15.52 -12.29 2.30
CA ALA A 78 -14.90 -11.08 1.74
C ALA A 78 -14.79 -9.97 2.81
N ALA A 79 -15.79 -9.90 3.70
CA ALA A 79 -15.81 -9.01 4.85
C ALA A 79 -14.58 -9.22 5.75
N VAL A 80 -14.33 -10.44 6.24
CA VAL A 80 -13.19 -10.73 7.13
C VAL A 80 -11.84 -10.53 6.44
N ILE A 81 -11.65 -11.01 5.22
CA ILE A 81 -10.36 -10.84 4.51
C ILE A 81 -10.05 -9.34 4.35
N SER A 82 -11.06 -8.52 4.02
CA SER A 82 -10.90 -7.07 3.90
C SER A 82 -10.64 -6.37 5.24
N LEU A 83 -11.23 -6.85 6.34
CA LEU A 83 -11.00 -6.33 7.69
C LEU A 83 -9.59 -6.69 8.21
N VAL A 84 -9.14 -7.93 7.99
CA VAL A 84 -7.78 -8.37 8.32
C VAL A 84 -6.74 -7.60 7.50
N GLN A 85 -6.94 -7.44 6.18
CA GLN A 85 -6.08 -6.58 5.38
C GLN A 85 -6.12 -5.11 5.85
N GLY A 86 -7.25 -4.65 6.39
CA GLY A 86 -7.40 -3.35 7.05
C GLY A 86 -6.41 -3.14 8.21
N LEU A 87 -5.98 -4.21 8.89
CA LEU A 87 -4.96 -4.14 9.96
C LEU A 87 -3.51 -4.05 9.45
N SER A 88 -3.26 -3.96 8.13
CA SER A 88 -1.88 -3.79 7.61
C SER A 88 -1.11 -2.62 8.24
N PRO A 89 -1.69 -1.42 8.46
CA PRO A 89 -0.99 -0.32 9.14
C PRO A 89 -0.61 -0.63 10.59
N VAL A 90 -1.36 -1.51 11.26
CA VAL A 90 -1.08 -1.98 12.63
C VAL A 90 0.17 -2.86 12.63
N VAL A 91 0.18 -3.89 11.79
CA VAL A 91 1.27 -4.86 11.71
C VAL A 91 2.54 -4.21 11.16
N ILE A 92 2.43 -3.28 10.20
CA ILE A 92 3.55 -2.45 9.73
C ILE A 92 4.13 -1.60 10.88
N ALA A 93 3.30 -0.95 11.69
CA ALA A 93 3.78 -0.13 12.81
C ALA A 93 4.42 -0.98 13.93
N LEU A 94 3.92 -2.18 14.19
CA LEU A 94 4.52 -3.13 15.14
C LEU A 94 5.90 -3.61 14.69
N PHE A 95 6.04 -4.06 13.44
CA PHE A 95 7.33 -4.44 12.88
C PHE A 95 8.30 -3.24 12.76
N ALA A 96 7.81 -2.05 12.43
CA ALA A 96 8.63 -0.83 12.46
C ALA A 96 9.11 -0.49 13.88
N GLY A 97 8.32 -0.83 14.91
CA GLY A 97 8.73 -0.75 16.31
C GLY A 97 9.90 -1.67 16.66
N MET A 98 9.95 -2.87 16.07
CA MET A 98 11.11 -3.77 16.18
C MET A 98 12.36 -3.23 15.46
N LEU A 99 12.21 -2.24 14.56
CA LEU A 99 13.31 -1.49 13.94
C LEU A 99 13.64 -0.18 14.68
N GLY A 100 13.00 0.11 15.82
CA GLY A 100 13.27 1.26 16.68
C GLY A 100 12.32 2.46 16.54
N GLU A 101 11.25 2.38 15.73
CA GLU A 101 10.23 3.43 15.67
C GLU A 101 9.33 3.40 16.93
N THR A 102 9.12 4.53 17.62
CA THR A 102 8.41 4.53 18.92
C THR A 102 6.89 4.43 18.78
N VAL A 103 6.34 3.22 19.04
CA VAL A 103 4.89 2.97 19.04
C VAL A 103 4.24 3.48 20.34
N SER A 104 3.19 4.28 20.23
CA SER A 104 2.50 4.87 21.38
C SER A 104 1.47 3.94 22.04
N ARG A 105 1.10 4.25 23.28
CA ARG A 105 0.03 3.55 24.02
C ARG A 105 -1.33 3.62 23.32
N ILE A 106 -1.62 4.72 22.60
CA ILE A 106 -2.87 4.90 21.83
C ILE A 106 -2.89 3.96 20.62
N GLN A 107 -1.75 3.79 19.95
CA GLN A 107 -1.59 2.81 18.88
C GLN A 107 -1.81 1.39 19.39
N TRP A 108 -1.14 0.98 20.47
CA TRP A 108 -1.36 -0.33 21.11
C TRP A 108 -2.81 -0.60 21.50
N LEU A 109 -3.52 0.38 22.06
CA LEU A 109 -4.94 0.24 22.38
C LEU A 109 -5.80 0.07 21.11
N GLY A 110 -5.54 0.85 20.06
CA GLY A 110 -6.20 0.70 18.77
C GLY A 110 -5.90 -0.63 18.08
N PHE A 111 -4.70 -1.19 18.26
CA PHE A 111 -4.31 -2.50 17.76
C PHE A 111 -5.11 -3.63 18.44
N GLY A 112 -5.22 -3.58 19.77
CA GLY A 112 -6.01 -4.54 20.53
C GLY A 112 -7.49 -4.52 20.15
N ILE A 113 -8.09 -3.33 20.06
CA ILE A 113 -9.47 -3.14 19.60
C ILE A 113 -9.63 -3.63 18.14
N GLY A 114 -8.65 -3.37 17.27
CA GLY A 114 -8.61 -3.88 15.89
C GLY A 114 -8.66 -5.41 15.81
N GLY A 115 -7.85 -6.08 16.64
CA GLY A 115 -7.82 -7.54 16.75
C GLY A 115 -9.12 -8.13 17.31
N VAL A 116 -9.74 -7.49 18.32
CA VAL A 116 -11.05 -7.88 18.84
C VAL A 116 -12.14 -7.75 17.76
N GLY A 117 -12.09 -6.69 16.95
CA GLY A 117 -13.01 -6.52 15.82
C GLY A 117 -12.91 -7.64 14.78
N VAL A 118 -11.70 -8.06 14.43
CA VAL A 118 -11.48 -9.25 13.59
C VAL A 118 -12.02 -10.52 14.27
N GLY A 119 -11.72 -10.73 15.55
CA GLY A 119 -12.22 -11.89 16.29
C GLY A 119 -13.75 -12.01 16.28
N LEU A 120 -14.45 -10.90 16.53
CA LEU A 120 -15.92 -10.84 16.48
C LEU A 120 -16.48 -11.19 15.10
N ALA A 121 -15.86 -10.69 14.02
CA ALA A 121 -16.28 -10.98 12.64
C ALA A 121 -15.91 -12.40 12.15
N VAL A 122 -15.04 -13.10 12.89
CA VAL A 122 -14.59 -14.46 12.59
C VAL A 122 -15.43 -15.50 13.35
N VAL A 123 -15.75 -15.25 14.63
CA VAL A 123 -16.62 -16.11 15.46
C VAL A 123 -18.03 -16.24 14.89
N ASP A 124 -18.50 -15.25 14.15
CA ASP A 124 -19.84 -15.18 13.56
C ASP A 124 -20.03 -16.05 12.31
N GLN A 125 -18.95 -16.60 11.74
CA GLN A 125 -19.04 -17.44 10.54
C GLN A 125 -19.35 -18.89 10.91
N SER A 126 -20.46 -19.40 10.37
CA SER A 126 -20.95 -20.78 10.56
C SER A 126 -19.98 -21.88 10.12
N SER A 127 -18.92 -21.51 9.40
CA SER A 127 -17.84 -22.39 8.91
C SER A 127 -16.46 -21.80 9.27
N PHE A 128 -16.24 -21.48 10.54
CA PHE A 128 -14.93 -20.98 11.02
C PHE A 128 -13.78 -21.96 10.71
N SER A 129 -12.98 -21.64 9.68
CA SER A 129 -11.74 -22.33 9.37
C SER A 129 -10.54 -21.69 10.08
N LEU A 130 -9.84 -22.48 10.90
CA LEU A 130 -8.59 -22.07 11.52
C LEU A 130 -7.46 -21.90 10.48
N SER A 131 -7.39 -22.76 9.45
CA SER A 131 -6.45 -22.61 8.34
C SER A 131 -6.75 -21.36 7.52
N GLY A 132 -8.02 -21.06 7.26
CA GLY A 132 -8.46 -19.82 6.62
C GLY A 132 -8.04 -18.56 7.39
N LEU A 133 -8.16 -18.57 8.74
CA LEU A 133 -7.67 -17.49 9.59
C LEU A 133 -6.13 -17.38 9.56
N LEU A 134 -5.41 -18.51 9.63
CA LEU A 134 -3.95 -18.53 9.54
C LEU A 134 -3.45 -18.00 8.19
N LEU A 135 -4.12 -18.36 7.09
CA LEU A 135 -3.86 -17.81 5.76
C LEU A 135 -4.11 -16.30 5.71
N CYS A 136 -5.16 -15.79 6.36
CA CYS A 136 -5.38 -14.35 6.48
C CYS A 136 -4.24 -13.65 7.26
N VAL A 137 -3.69 -14.28 8.32
CA VAL A 137 -2.52 -13.78 9.05
C VAL A 137 -1.25 -13.83 8.19
N VAL A 138 -1.03 -14.89 7.41
CA VAL A 138 0.10 -15.01 6.47
C VAL A 138 0.02 -13.94 5.37
N GLY A 139 -1.16 -13.69 4.80
CA GLY A 139 -1.35 -12.66 3.77
C GLY A 139 -1.10 -11.25 4.30
N LEU A 140 -1.59 -10.96 5.51
CA LEU A 140 -1.33 -9.72 6.25
C LEU A 140 0.17 -9.54 6.58
N ALA A 141 0.85 -10.61 7.00
CA ALA A 141 2.29 -10.60 7.25
C ALA A 141 3.10 -10.37 5.96
N GLY A 142 2.72 -11.01 4.84
CA GLY A 142 3.35 -10.83 3.53
C GLY A 142 3.32 -9.37 3.06
N LEU A 143 2.13 -8.74 3.09
CA LEU A 143 1.99 -7.30 2.79
C LEU A 143 2.83 -6.43 3.74
N SER A 144 2.77 -6.70 5.04
CA SER A 144 3.43 -5.86 6.05
C SER A 144 4.96 -5.93 5.98
N LEU A 145 5.50 -7.14 5.93
CA LEU A 145 6.94 -7.39 5.78
C LEU A 145 7.44 -6.90 4.42
N GLY A 146 6.70 -7.15 3.34
CA GLY A 146 7.03 -6.68 2.00
C GLY A 146 7.08 -5.16 1.89
N THR A 147 6.13 -4.45 2.52
CA THR A 147 6.11 -2.98 2.56
C THR A 147 7.32 -2.42 3.33
N ILE A 148 7.69 -3.03 4.46
CA ILE A 148 8.87 -2.62 5.24
C ILE A 148 10.17 -2.95 4.49
N TYR A 149 10.22 -4.10 3.82
CA TYR A 149 11.35 -4.48 2.97
C TYR A 149 11.54 -3.48 1.82
N GLN A 150 10.45 -3.08 1.14
CA GLN A 150 10.47 -2.04 0.12
C GLN A 150 10.94 -0.69 0.68
N LYS A 151 10.38 -0.24 1.81
CA LYS A 151 10.79 1.00 2.51
C LYS A 151 12.28 0.99 2.87
N ARG A 152 12.85 -0.17 3.24
CA ARG A 152 14.24 -0.32 3.68
C ARG A 152 15.25 -0.46 2.53
N PHE A 153 14.94 -1.25 1.51
CA PHE A 153 15.90 -1.65 0.47
C PHE A 153 15.65 -1.00 -0.91
N THR A 154 14.44 -0.51 -1.18
CA THR A 154 14.09 0.13 -2.47
C THR A 154 13.27 1.42 -2.31
N PRO A 155 13.60 2.36 -1.38
CA PRO A 155 12.76 3.53 -1.09
C PRO A 155 12.59 4.51 -2.26
N ALA A 156 13.53 4.53 -3.22
CA ALA A 156 13.55 5.45 -4.35
C ALA A 156 13.14 4.79 -5.70
N ILE A 157 12.43 3.66 -5.66
CA ILE A 157 11.96 3.00 -6.89
C ILE A 157 10.81 3.76 -7.54
N ASP A 158 10.81 3.86 -8.88
CA ASP A 158 9.66 4.36 -9.65
C ASP A 158 8.44 3.44 -9.41
N PRO A 159 7.31 3.96 -8.88
CA PRO A 159 6.15 3.12 -8.57
C PRO A 159 5.63 2.31 -9.75
N ARG A 160 5.85 2.77 -10.99
CA ARG A 160 5.46 2.09 -12.23
C ARG A 160 6.25 0.79 -12.43
N THR A 161 7.58 0.88 -12.40
CA THR A 161 8.44 -0.30 -12.60
C THR A 161 8.41 -1.21 -11.37
N GLY A 162 8.34 -0.64 -10.16
CA GLY A 162 8.12 -1.40 -8.93
C GLY A 162 6.85 -2.26 -8.99
N THR A 163 5.69 -1.66 -9.28
CA THR A 163 4.42 -2.38 -9.33
C THR A 163 4.39 -3.40 -10.48
N ALA A 164 4.94 -3.05 -11.65
CA ALA A 164 5.07 -3.97 -12.78
C ALA A 164 5.90 -5.21 -12.42
N ILE A 165 7.08 -5.02 -11.78
CA ILE A 165 7.94 -6.12 -11.33
C ILE A 165 7.25 -6.95 -10.25
N HIS A 166 6.64 -6.31 -9.24
CA HIS A 166 5.97 -7.01 -8.13
C HIS A 166 4.90 -7.99 -8.64
N VAL A 167 4.08 -7.54 -9.61
CA VAL A 167 3.01 -8.36 -10.21
C VAL A 167 3.61 -9.42 -11.16
N ALA A 168 4.46 -9.02 -12.10
CA ALA A 168 4.97 -9.92 -13.13
C ALA A 168 5.84 -11.06 -12.56
N VAL A 169 6.66 -10.78 -11.53
CA VAL A 169 7.50 -11.82 -10.91
C VAL A 169 6.71 -12.78 -10.02
N SER A 170 5.50 -12.42 -9.60
CA SER A 170 4.61 -13.29 -8.81
C SER A 170 3.80 -14.26 -9.68
N ALA A 171 3.58 -13.93 -10.97
CA ALA A 171 2.89 -14.80 -11.91
C ALA A 171 3.48 -16.23 -12.01
N PRO A 172 4.81 -16.43 -12.26
CA PRO A 172 5.36 -17.78 -12.38
C PRO A 172 5.26 -18.60 -11.08
N PHE A 173 5.26 -17.97 -9.90
CA PHE A 173 5.06 -18.69 -8.64
C PHE A 173 3.60 -19.14 -8.47
N ALA A 174 2.62 -18.29 -8.80
CA ALA A 174 1.22 -18.69 -8.82
C ALA A 174 0.96 -19.84 -9.81
N GLY A 175 1.56 -19.76 -11.02
CA GLY A 175 1.50 -20.83 -12.02
C GLY A 175 2.15 -22.14 -11.55
N ALA A 176 3.32 -22.07 -10.90
CA ALA A 176 4.00 -23.23 -10.33
C ALA A 176 3.20 -23.90 -9.21
N ILE A 177 2.55 -23.13 -8.33
CA ILE A 177 1.70 -23.68 -7.26
C ILE A 177 0.42 -24.29 -7.85
N ALA A 178 -0.16 -23.70 -8.90
CA ALA A 178 -1.28 -24.32 -9.63
C ALA A 178 -0.88 -25.67 -10.26
N LEU A 179 0.31 -25.75 -10.89
CA LEU A 179 0.88 -26.99 -11.41
C LEU A 179 1.12 -28.04 -10.33
N LEU A 180 1.57 -27.64 -9.13
CA LEU A 180 1.73 -28.56 -7.99
C LEU A 180 0.40 -29.03 -7.40
N GLY A 181 -0.66 -28.22 -7.47
CA GLY A 181 -2.02 -28.64 -7.13
C GLY A 181 -2.64 -29.59 -8.16
N ASN A 182 -2.14 -29.57 -9.40
CA ASN A 182 -2.61 -30.37 -10.55
C ASN A 182 -4.14 -30.25 -10.80
N ASP A 183 -4.72 -29.10 -10.43
CA ASP A 183 -6.12 -28.77 -10.68
C ASP A 183 -6.20 -27.50 -11.53
N PHE A 184 -6.94 -27.60 -12.63
CA PHE A 184 -7.11 -26.58 -13.64
C PHE A 184 -8.57 -26.43 -14.07
N HIS A 185 -9.52 -26.88 -13.24
CA HIS A 185 -10.93 -26.75 -13.58
C HIS A 185 -11.35 -25.27 -13.75
N ILE A 186 -12.27 -25.04 -14.69
CA ILE A 186 -12.98 -23.76 -14.82
C ILE A 186 -14.46 -24.11 -15.00
N THR A 187 -15.29 -23.87 -13.99
CA THR A 187 -16.71 -24.27 -14.00
C THR A 187 -17.59 -23.35 -14.85
N ASP A 188 -17.27 -22.05 -14.86
CA ASP A 188 -17.94 -21.03 -15.68
C ASP A 188 -16.86 -20.10 -16.26
N ILE A 189 -16.53 -20.32 -17.53
CA ILE A 189 -15.51 -19.54 -18.26
C ILE A 189 -15.90 -18.07 -18.41
N GLY A 190 -17.21 -17.75 -18.45
CA GLY A 190 -17.72 -16.39 -18.56
C GLY A 190 -17.52 -15.59 -17.28
N ARG A 191 -17.90 -16.18 -16.13
CA ARG A 191 -17.63 -15.61 -14.79
C ARG A 191 -16.14 -15.53 -14.51
N PHE A 192 -15.37 -16.58 -14.83
CA PHE A 192 -13.92 -16.58 -14.68
C PHE A 192 -13.30 -15.41 -15.46
N ALA A 193 -13.53 -15.34 -16.78
CA ALA A 193 -12.98 -14.29 -17.62
C ALA A 193 -13.47 -12.88 -17.23
N GLY A 194 -14.74 -12.73 -16.85
CA GLY A 194 -15.30 -11.46 -16.36
C GLY A 194 -14.64 -10.99 -15.05
N SER A 195 -14.47 -11.90 -14.09
CA SER A 195 -13.76 -11.63 -12.83
C SER A 195 -12.30 -11.24 -13.10
N LEU A 196 -11.64 -11.93 -14.03
CA LEU A 196 -10.24 -11.72 -14.40
C LEU A 196 -10.04 -10.37 -15.08
N ALA A 197 -10.91 -10.02 -16.04
CA ALA A 197 -10.92 -8.73 -16.71
C ALA A 197 -11.14 -7.58 -15.70
N TRP A 198 -12.09 -7.74 -14.76
CA TRP A 198 -12.29 -6.76 -13.69
C TRP A 198 -11.07 -6.63 -12.77
N MET A 199 -10.46 -7.76 -12.37
CA MET A 199 -9.26 -7.77 -11.54
C MET A 199 -8.06 -7.11 -12.22
N VAL A 200 -7.88 -7.30 -13.52
CA VAL A 200 -6.80 -6.67 -14.29
C VAL A 200 -7.08 -5.18 -14.52
N LEU A 201 -8.22 -4.84 -15.13
CA LEU A 201 -8.51 -3.48 -15.59
C LEU A 201 -8.83 -2.53 -14.43
N ILE A 202 -9.70 -2.94 -13.49
CA ILE A 202 -10.13 -2.07 -12.39
C ILE A 202 -9.13 -2.12 -11.23
N ASN A 203 -8.70 -3.32 -10.82
CA ASN A 203 -7.95 -3.49 -9.57
C ASN A 203 -6.42 -3.43 -9.74
N SER A 204 -5.87 -3.73 -10.92
CA SER A 204 -4.43 -3.57 -11.20
C SER A 204 -4.12 -2.28 -11.98
N MET A 205 -4.80 -2.00 -13.10
CA MET A 205 -4.49 -0.82 -13.93
C MET A 205 -5.12 0.47 -13.39
N ALA A 206 -6.45 0.55 -13.34
CA ALA A 206 -7.14 1.80 -12.98
C ALA A 206 -6.87 2.20 -11.51
N ALA A 207 -6.80 1.22 -10.59
CA ALA A 207 -6.45 1.49 -9.19
C ALA A 207 -5.02 2.03 -9.03
N PHE A 208 -4.06 1.54 -9.83
CA PHE A 208 -2.69 2.07 -9.84
C PHE A 208 -2.65 3.51 -10.38
N LEU A 209 -3.32 3.77 -11.52
CA LEU A 209 -3.40 5.12 -12.09
C LEU A 209 -4.08 6.10 -11.12
N LEU A 210 -5.20 5.70 -10.51
CA LEU A 210 -5.92 6.51 -9.54
C LEU A 210 -5.05 6.80 -8.30
N LEU A 211 -4.38 5.79 -7.72
CA LEU A 211 -3.52 6.01 -6.55
C LEU A 211 -2.38 7.00 -6.85
N ASN A 212 -1.69 6.84 -7.99
CA ASN A 212 -0.63 7.76 -8.42
C ASN A 212 -1.18 9.18 -8.70
N THR A 213 -2.44 9.28 -9.12
CA THR A 213 -3.12 10.58 -9.34
C THR A 213 -3.48 11.22 -8.00
N MET A 214 -4.10 10.47 -7.08
CA MET A 214 -4.44 10.94 -5.73
C MET A 214 -3.20 11.44 -4.98
N LEU A 215 -2.08 10.72 -5.03
CA LEU A 215 -0.82 11.11 -4.37
C LEU A 215 -0.12 12.33 -5.00
N ARG A 216 -0.55 12.80 -6.17
CA ARG A 216 -0.09 14.07 -6.78
C ARG A 216 -0.91 15.27 -6.34
N TYR A 217 -2.15 15.08 -5.91
CA TYR A 217 -3.09 16.17 -5.62
C TYR A 217 -3.52 16.23 -4.14
N TRP A 218 -3.44 15.14 -3.38
CA TRP A 218 -3.89 15.03 -1.99
C TRP A 218 -2.79 14.47 -1.08
N ASP A 219 -2.74 14.97 0.17
CA ASP A 219 -1.84 14.45 1.19
C ASP A 219 -2.07 12.94 1.44
N THR A 220 -1.00 12.19 1.69
CA THR A 220 -1.06 10.76 2.05
C THR A 220 -2.02 10.48 3.21
N THR A 221 -2.12 11.40 4.17
CA THR A 221 -3.07 11.34 5.31
C THR A 221 -4.54 11.44 4.89
N ARG A 222 -4.83 12.13 3.78
CA ARG A 222 -6.19 12.27 3.22
C ARG A 222 -6.56 11.04 2.39
N VAL A 223 -5.61 10.56 1.57
CA VAL A 223 -5.73 9.31 0.80
C VAL A 223 -5.97 8.11 1.72
N GLY A 224 -5.18 7.99 2.80
CA GLY A 224 -5.26 6.86 3.74
C GLY A 224 -6.63 6.65 4.40
N ARG A 225 -7.43 7.71 4.58
CA ARG A 225 -8.78 7.61 5.18
C ARG A 225 -9.75 6.81 4.34
N PHE A 226 -9.61 6.81 3.01
CA PHE A 226 -10.46 6.02 2.13
C PHE A 226 -10.23 4.50 2.32
N PHE A 227 -9.05 4.09 2.77
CA PHE A 227 -8.77 2.68 3.03
C PHE A 227 -9.45 2.16 4.29
N PHE A 228 -9.82 3.05 5.24
CA PHE A 228 -10.67 2.68 6.37
C PHE A 228 -12.14 2.47 5.97
N ALA A 229 -12.59 2.98 4.82
CA ALA A 229 -13.92 2.65 4.30
C ALA A 229 -13.97 1.26 3.64
N ILE A 230 -12.82 0.63 3.34
CA ILE A 230 -12.76 -0.62 2.55
C ILE A 230 -13.60 -1.74 3.15
N PRO A 231 -13.50 -2.10 4.45
CA PRO A 231 -14.24 -3.25 4.98
C PRO A 231 -15.75 -3.05 4.93
N ALA A 232 -16.24 -1.87 5.33
CA ALA A 232 -17.66 -1.55 5.31
C ALA A 232 -18.24 -1.59 3.89
N VAL A 233 -17.54 -0.99 2.92
CA VAL A 233 -17.94 -1.05 1.51
C VAL A 233 -17.83 -2.47 0.94
N THR A 234 -16.84 -3.26 1.37
CA THR A 234 -16.71 -4.67 0.94
C THR A 234 -17.88 -5.49 1.44
N THR A 235 -18.27 -5.34 2.70
CA THR A 235 -19.40 -6.06 3.31
C THR A 235 -20.72 -5.69 2.63
N ALA A 236 -20.96 -4.41 2.36
CA ALA A 236 -22.13 -3.96 1.61
C ALA A 236 -22.14 -4.48 0.16
N MET A 237 -21.00 -4.48 -0.53
CA MET A 237 -20.90 -5.07 -1.87
C MET A 237 -21.05 -6.59 -1.85
N ALA A 238 -20.59 -7.29 -0.82
CA ALA A 238 -20.70 -8.74 -0.72
C ALA A 238 -22.16 -9.17 -0.60
N TRP A 239 -22.91 -8.52 0.28
CA TRP A 239 -24.35 -8.72 0.41
C TRP A 239 -25.12 -8.41 -0.89
N LEU A 240 -24.80 -7.29 -1.56
CA LEU A 240 -25.52 -6.86 -2.77
C LEU A 240 -25.15 -7.61 -4.06
N VAL A 241 -23.92 -8.13 -4.19
CA VAL A 241 -23.40 -8.67 -5.47
C VAL A 241 -23.27 -10.20 -5.47
N ILE A 242 -22.90 -10.80 -4.34
CA ILE A 242 -22.73 -12.26 -4.21
C ILE A 242 -23.70 -12.90 -3.20
N GLY A 243 -24.61 -12.11 -2.61
CA GLY A 243 -25.61 -12.60 -1.65
C GLY A 243 -25.05 -12.98 -0.28
N GLU A 244 -23.81 -12.62 0.04
CA GLU A 244 -23.16 -12.97 1.30
C GLU A 244 -23.89 -12.30 2.49
N PRO A 245 -24.50 -13.06 3.42
CA PRO A 245 -25.35 -12.49 4.45
C PRO A 245 -24.52 -11.65 5.44
N ALA A 246 -24.89 -10.37 5.58
CA ALA A 246 -24.24 -9.44 6.51
C ALA A 246 -24.63 -9.75 7.96
N HIS A 247 -23.97 -10.76 8.55
CA HIS A 247 -24.35 -11.32 9.84
C HIS A 247 -24.01 -10.35 11.01
N PRO A 248 -24.81 -10.28 12.11
CA PRO A 248 -24.73 -9.15 13.04
C PRO A 248 -23.40 -8.96 13.79
N LEU A 249 -22.69 -10.03 14.19
CA LEU A 249 -21.37 -9.87 14.84
C LEU A 249 -20.25 -9.60 13.81
N THR A 250 -20.46 -9.93 12.53
CA THR A 250 -19.63 -9.46 11.42
C THR A 250 -19.73 -7.94 11.28
N ILE A 251 -20.96 -7.39 11.32
CA ILE A 251 -21.18 -5.93 11.32
C ILE A 251 -20.59 -5.27 12.57
N ALA A 252 -20.80 -5.85 13.76
CA ALA A 252 -20.25 -5.33 15.01
C ALA A 252 -18.71 -5.40 15.05
N GLY A 253 -18.13 -6.51 14.59
CA GLY A 253 -16.69 -6.72 14.47
C GLY A 253 -16.04 -5.77 13.48
N LEU A 254 -16.71 -5.45 12.37
CA LEU A 254 -16.31 -4.35 11.50
C LEU A 254 -16.31 -3.01 12.24
N ALA A 255 -17.40 -2.66 12.94
CA ALA A 255 -17.49 -1.38 13.65
C ALA A 255 -16.39 -1.23 14.71
N VAL A 256 -16.17 -2.28 15.53
CA VAL A 256 -15.09 -2.35 16.53
C VAL A 256 -13.71 -2.27 15.85
N GLY A 257 -13.49 -3.06 14.80
CA GLY A 257 -12.21 -3.11 14.08
C GLY A 257 -11.85 -1.76 13.45
N LEU A 258 -12.83 -1.08 12.86
CA LEU A 258 -12.68 0.28 12.31
C LEU A 258 -12.42 1.32 13.40
N LEU A 259 -13.08 1.25 14.56
CA LEU A 259 -12.79 2.12 15.70
C LEU A 259 -11.35 1.94 16.21
N GLY A 260 -10.89 0.69 16.33
CA GLY A 260 -9.51 0.36 16.71
C GLY A 260 -8.49 0.88 15.70
N LEU A 261 -8.72 0.65 14.41
CA LEU A 261 -7.87 1.12 13.32
C LEU A 261 -7.82 2.66 13.23
N VAL A 262 -8.97 3.33 13.39
CA VAL A 262 -9.04 4.80 13.47
C VAL A 262 -8.30 5.32 14.69
N LEU A 263 -8.43 4.69 15.86
CA LEU A 263 -7.68 5.06 17.06
C LEU A 263 -6.17 4.90 16.85
N ALA A 264 -5.75 3.78 16.26
CA ALA A 264 -4.35 3.50 15.93
C ALA A 264 -3.77 4.46 14.88
N SER A 265 -4.60 5.00 13.98
CA SER A 265 -4.16 6.00 13.00
C SER A 265 -3.84 7.38 13.59
N ARG A 266 -4.18 7.64 14.86
CA ARG A 266 -3.95 8.94 15.53
C ARG A 266 -2.47 9.06 15.92
N ARG A 267 -1.74 9.96 15.25
CA ARG A 267 -0.38 10.36 15.66
C ARG A 267 -0.38 10.93 17.09
N PRO A 268 0.61 10.62 17.94
CA PRO A 268 0.70 11.18 19.29
C PRO A 268 0.88 12.71 19.29
N SER A 269 0.20 13.40 20.21
CA SER A 269 0.27 14.88 20.32
C SER A 269 1.70 15.39 20.50
N ALA A 270 2.49 14.74 21.35
CA ALA A 270 3.90 15.11 21.62
C ALA A 270 4.78 15.19 20.35
N GLN A 271 4.43 14.47 19.27
CA GLN A 271 5.16 14.53 18.01
C GLN A 271 4.70 15.68 17.09
N ARG A 272 3.47 16.18 17.27
CA ARG A 272 3.04 17.46 16.67
C ARG A 272 3.74 18.62 17.34
N ASP A 273 3.83 18.61 18.67
CA ASP A 273 4.34 19.74 19.44
C ASP A 273 5.86 19.91 19.27
N SER A 274 6.61 18.82 19.23
CA SER A 274 8.04 18.84 18.87
C SER A 274 8.30 19.28 17.42
N THR A 275 7.44 18.88 16.46
CA THR A 275 7.53 19.37 15.07
C THR A 275 7.22 20.87 14.99
N ARG A 276 6.22 21.36 15.72
CA ARG A 276 5.90 22.79 15.84
C ARG A 276 7.05 23.58 16.48
N ALA A 277 7.61 23.08 17.57
CA ALA A 277 8.74 23.69 18.26
C ALA A 277 9.97 23.81 17.35
N ALA A 278 10.30 22.76 16.58
CA ALA A 278 11.40 22.80 15.62
C ALA A 278 11.18 23.82 14.49
N LEU A 279 9.95 23.93 13.97
CA LEU A 279 9.60 24.93 12.95
C LEU A 279 9.65 26.36 13.50
N SER A 280 9.14 26.61 14.71
CA SER A 280 9.24 27.91 15.38
C SER A 280 10.69 28.27 15.74
N TYR A 281 11.51 27.30 16.13
CA TYR A 281 12.93 27.50 16.46
C TYR A 281 13.74 27.90 15.22
N ASN A 282 13.50 27.25 14.07
CA ASN A 282 14.13 27.64 12.81
C ASN A 282 13.67 29.03 12.32
N HIS A 283 12.40 29.41 12.56
CA HIS A 283 11.90 30.73 12.18
C HIS A 283 12.55 31.88 12.97
N PHE A 284 13.00 31.62 14.20
CA PHE A 284 13.77 32.57 15.02
C PHE A 284 15.28 32.61 14.70
N ARG A 285 15.76 31.84 13.71
CA ARG A 285 17.19 31.72 13.37
C ARG A 285 17.52 32.18 11.95
N ASP A 286 16.81 33.19 11.46
CA ASP A 286 17.25 34.00 10.32
C ASP A 286 17.71 35.39 10.79
N PRO A 287 19.00 35.55 11.16
CA PRO A 287 19.62 36.84 11.40
C PRO A 287 20.29 37.40 10.11
N SER A 288 19.63 37.31 8.96
CA SER A 288 19.89 38.24 7.87
C SER A 288 19.14 39.56 8.14
N GLY A 289 19.79 40.69 8.42
CA GLY A 289 21.21 40.99 8.31
C GLY A 289 21.56 41.74 7.01
N ASP A 290 20.61 42.52 6.49
CA ASP A 290 20.89 43.59 5.53
C ASP A 290 20.52 44.95 6.14
N ASN A 291 21.33 45.97 5.86
CA ASN A 291 21.40 47.22 6.62
C ASN A 291 20.97 48.41 5.75
N GLY A 292 19.69 48.41 5.36
CA GLY A 292 19.05 49.34 4.41
C GLY A 292 18.92 50.79 4.87
N SER A 293 19.99 51.39 5.39
CA SER A 293 20.07 52.83 5.64
C SER A 293 20.29 53.60 4.33
N SER A 294 19.48 54.63 4.09
CA SER A 294 19.51 55.42 2.86
C SER A 294 20.08 56.81 3.11
N ARG A 295 20.98 57.29 2.22
CA ARG A 295 21.00 58.67 1.68
C ARG A 295 22.16 58.99 0.72
N THR A 296 21.85 59.90 -0.20
CA THR A 296 22.74 60.87 -0.89
C THR A 296 23.97 60.39 -1.67
N SER A 297 23.82 60.35 -2.98
CA SER A 297 24.79 60.84 -3.98
C SER A 297 24.55 62.35 -4.25
N PRO A 298 25.28 63.06 -5.15
CA PRO A 298 26.65 62.88 -5.68
C PRO A 298 27.53 64.17 -5.62
N THR A 299 28.86 64.06 -5.82
CA THR A 299 29.69 65.12 -6.46
C THR A 299 31.09 64.63 -6.92
N SER A 300 31.48 65.12 -8.10
CA SER A 300 32.81 65.61 -8.55
C SER A 300 33.85 65.98 -7.47
N SER A 301 35.19 65.90 -7.63
CA SER A 301 36.10 65.64 -8.79
C SER A 301 37.58 65.67 -8.27
N GLU A 302 38.73 65.65 -8.99
CA GLU A 302 39.12 65.65 -10.43
C GLU A 302 40.57 65.07 -10.62
N THR A 303 41.20 65.29 -11.79
CA THR A 303 42.64 65.22 -12.18
C THR A 303 43.63 64.26 -11.50
N GLY A 304 44.34 63.45 -12.30
CA GLY A 304 45.56 62.73 -11.88
C GLY A 304 46.32 61.99 -13.00
N ARG A 305 47.12 62.70 -13.81
CA ARG A 305 47.82 62.17 -15.01
C ARG A 305 49.34 62.21 -14.83
N SER A 306 50.07 61.08 -14.94
CA SER A 306 51.44 60.96 -15.52
C SER A 306 52.23 59.69 -15.09
N MET A 307 52.73 58.89 -16.08
CA MET A 307 54.03 58.15 -16.10
C MET A 307 54.36 57.07 -15.00
N ARG A 308 55.32 56.12 -15.15
CA ARG A 308 56.20 55.66 -16.26
C ARG A 308 56.73 54.22 -16.04
N LYS A 309 56.91 53.46 -17.14
CA LYS A 309 57.94 52.40 -17.42
C LYS A 309 58.02 51.10 -16.57
N ALA A 310 58.53 50.06 -17.24
CA ALA A 310 58.92 48.72 -16.77
C ALA A 310 60.48 48.65 -16.56
N PRO A 311 61.22 47.50 -16.42
CA PRO A 311 60.96 46.14 -16.98
C PRO A 311 61.39 44.88 -16.16
N VAL A 312 60.94 43.70 -16.63
CA VAL A 312 61.67 42.42 -16.97
C VAL A 312 63.00 42.17 -16.23
N PRO A 313 63.23 40.97 -15.61
CA PRO A 313 63.19 39.64 -16.25
C PRO A 313 61.82 38.96 -16.38
#